data_AF-A0A1S8XM76-F1
#
_entry.id   AF-A0A1S8XM76-F1
#
_cell.length_a   1.000
_cell.length_b   1.000
_cell.length_c   1.000
_cell.angle_alpha   90.00
_cell.angle_beta   90.00
_cell.angle_gamma   90.00
#
_symmetry.space_group_name_H-M   'P 1'
#
loop_
_entity.id
_entity.type
_entity.pdbx_description
1 polymer ?
#
loop_
_entity_poly.entity_id
_entity_poly.type
_entity_poly.pdbx_seq_one_letter_code
_entity_poly.pdbx_strand_id
1 'polypeptide(L)'
;MTIAPGGKRVSRNEVSYDNGRFVVTYALPGQVALGVADCPSGWFCFYENINFGYPRGRLSDCGQQYLGDYGWNNRVSSADNSTTTPISYHDISHFYLFTNYNPGAIAYVGDAANDKAAFVYRYC
;
A
#
# COMPACT_ATOMS: atom_id res chain seq x y z
N MET A 1 17.07 15.62 3.33
CA MET A 1 16.03 14.88 2.59
C MET A 1 15.22 14.11 3.62
N THR A 2 13.95 14.45 3.82
CA THR A 2 13.10 13.79 4.83
C THR A 2 12.53 12.52 4.21
N ILE A 3 12.90 11.36 4.75
CA ILE A 3 12.54 10.04 4.20
C ILE A 3 11.02 9.77 4.24
N ALA A 4 10.29 10.53 5.07
CA ALA A 4 8.83 10.47 5.20
C ALA A 4 8.26 11.85 5.61
N PRO A 5 8.02 12.77 4.67
CA PRO A 5 7.42 14.07 4.97
C PRO A 5 6.04 13.91 5.61
N GLY A 6 5.78 14.58 6.73
CA GLY A 6 4.49 14.48 7.46
C GLY A 6 4.31 13.21 8.30
N GLY A 7 5.18 12.22 8.16
CA GLY A 7 5.12 10.98 8.92
C GLY A 7 5.80 11.07 10.29
N LYS A 8 5.23 10.39 11.29
CA LYS A 8 5.83 10.21 12.62
C LYS A 8 6.34 8.78 12.76
N ARG A 9 7.62 8.60 13.07
CA ARG A 9 8.15 7.27 13.40
C ARG A 9 7.49 6.75 14.68
N VAL A 10 6.86 5.58 14.61
CA VAL A 10 6.15 4.94 15.73
C VAL A 10 6.83 3.68 16.24
N SER A 11 7.72 3.08 15.44
CA SER A 11 8.55 1.94 15.86
C SER A 11 9.93 1.98 15.20
N ARG A 12 10.73 0.91 15.36
CA ARG A 12 12.06 0.79 14.73
C ARG A 12 11.99 0.87 13.20
N ASN A 13 10.91 0.40 12.60
CA ASN A 13 10.75 0.29 11.15
C ASN A 13 9.37 0.76 10.65
N GLU A 14 8.59 1.47 11.46
CA GLU A 14 7.29 1.98 11.05
C GLU A 14 7.19 3.50 11.17
N VAL A 15 6.57 4.08 10.15
CA VAL A 15 6.16 5.48 10.10
C VAL A 15 4.65 5.52 9.98
N SER A 16 4.01 6.27 10.85
CA SER A 16 2.57 6.49 10.85
C SER A 16 2.24 7.90 10.39
N TYR A 17 1.18 8.02 9.62
CA TYR A 17 0.59 9.26 9.14
C TYR A 17 -0.86 9.34 9.62
N ASP A 18 -1.39 10.55 9.75
CA ASP A 18 -2.78 10.83 10.13
C ASP A 18 -3.26 9.99 11.33
N ASN A 19 -2.45 9.99 12.40
CA ASN A 19 -2.73 9.28 13.64
C ASN A 19 -2.98 7.77 13.49
N GLY A 20 -2.33 7.11 12.51
CA GLY A 20 -2.43 5.66 12.33
C GLY A 20 -3.29 5.23 11.15
N ARG A 21 -3.95 6.18 10.48
CA ARG A 21 -4.75 5.90 9.28
C ARG A 21 -3.92 5.24 8.19
N PHE A 22 -2.72 5.78 7.93
CA PHE A 22 -1.74 5.19 7.04
C PHE A 22 -0.47 4.84 7.79
N VAL A 23 0.02 3.62 7.58
CA VAL A 23 1.27 3.16 8.18
C VAL A 23 2.15 2.56 7.09
N VAL A 24 3.40 3.04 7.04
CA VAL A 24 4.45 2.48 6.20
C VAL A 24 5.38 1.68 7.09
N THR A 25 5.52 0.40 6.80
CA THR A 25 6.50 -0.49 7.42
C THR A 25 7.66 -0.65 6.43
N TYR A 26 8.90 -0.54 6.92
CA TYR A 26 10.13 -0.77 6.17
C TYR A 26 10.76 -2.11 6.58
N ALA A 27 11.48 -2.75 5.66
CA ALA A 27 12.29 -3.92 6.01
C ALA A 27 13.40 -3.50 6.98
N LEU A 28 13.64 -4.32 8.00
CA LEU A 28 14.82 -4.14 8.85
C LEU A 28 16.09 -4.57 8.09
N PRO A 29 17.25 -3.96 8.37
CA PRO A 29 18.52 -4.41 7.79
C PRO A 29 18.74 -5.91 7.99
N GLY A 30 19.05 -6.63 6.92
CA GLY A 30 19.26 -8.07 6.94
C GLY A 30 17.99 -8.93 6.83
N GLN A 31 16.80 -8.33 6.78
CA GLN A 31 15.58 -9.06 6.42
C GLN A 31 15.42 -9.14 4.91
N VAL A 32 15.26 -10.36 4.41
CA VAL A 32 14.90 -10.63 3.02
C VAL A 32 13.37 -10.59 2.93
N ALA A 33 12.82 -9.95 1.89
CA ALA A 33 11.39 -10.02 1.62
C ALA A 33 10.97 -11.51 1.50
N LEU A 34 9.99 -11.94 2.30
CA LEU A 34 9.63 -13.35 2.42
C LEU A 34 9.01 -13.93 1.14
N GLY A 35 8.71 -13.09 0.13
CA GLY A 35 7.94 -13.50 -1.05
C GLY A 35 6.48 -13.82 -0.72
N VAL A 36 6.03 -13.50 0.49
CA VAL A 36 4.69 -13.79 1.00
C VAL A 36 4.11 -12.49 1.55
N ALA A 37 2.86 -12.20 1.20
CA ALA A 37 2.13 -11.06 1.73
C ALA A 37 1.88 -11.25 3.23
N ASP A 38 2.08 -10.19 4.01
CA ASP A 38 1.93 -10.19 5.46
C ASP A 38 0.89 -9.17 5.93
N CYS A 39 -0.12 -8.89 5.10
CA CYS A 39 -1.11 -7.88 5.40
C CYS A 39 -1.96 -8.29 6.61
N PRO A 40 -2.08 -7.45 7.66
CA PRO A 40 -2.89 -7.81 8.81
C PRO A 40 -4.38 -7.86 8.45
N SER A 41 -5.11 -8.77 9.11
CA SER A 41 -6.57 -8.85 8.97
C SER A 41 -7.24 -7.50 9.21
N GLY A 42 -8.20 -7.15 8.36
CA GLY A 42 -8.91 -5.86 8.40
C GLY A 42 -8.20 -4.71 7.69
N TRP A 43 -7.01 -4.96 7.13
CA TRP A 43 -6.26 -3.98 6.33
C TRP A 43 -6.16 -4.42 4.88
N PHE A 44 -5.93 -3.46 4.01
CA PHE A 44 -5.37 -3.72 2.69
C PHE A 44 -4.00 -3.07 2.61
N CYS A 45 -3.08 -3.77 1.96
CA CYS A 45 -1.68 -3.44 1.91
C CYS A 45 -1.22 -3.34 0.46
N PHE A 46 -0.24 -2.49 0.25
CA PHE A 46 0.42 -2.31 -1.03
C PHE A 46 1.91 -2.15 -0.78
N TYR A 47 2.70 -2.72 -1.68
CA TYR A 47 4.13 -2.92 -1.51
C TYR A 47 4.86 -2.25 -2.66
N GLU A 48 6.01 -1.68 -2.33
CA GLU A 48 6.79 -0.92 -3.31
C GLU A 48 7.39 -1.81 -4.39
N ASN A 49 7.73 -3.04 -4.02
CA ASN A 49 8.32 -4.00 -4.93
C ASN A 49 7.34 -5.13 -5.22
N ILE A 50 7.58 -5.83 -6.34
CA ILE A 50 6.88 -7.08 -6.67
C ILE A 50 7.11 -8.14 -5.57
N ASN A 51 6.29 -9.19 -5.56
CA ASN A 51 6.35 -10.29 -4.61
C ASN A 51 6.34 -9.80 -3.14
N PHE A 52 5.57 -8.76 -2.86
CA PHE A 52 5.34 -8.20 -1.52
C PHE A 52 6.62 -7.63 -0.89
N GLY A 53 7.52 -7.11 -1.73
CA GLY A 53 8.77 -6.51 -1.27
C GLY A 53 8.56 -5.11 -0.69
N TYR A 54 9.16 -4.90 0.47
CA TYR A 54 9.04 -3.67 1.27
C TYR A 54 9.65 -2.43 0.59
N PRO A 55 9.24 -1.21 1.00
CA PRO A 55 8.30 -0.90 2.07
C PRO A 55 6.85 -1.26 1.74
N ARG A 56 6.07 -1.46 2.80
CA ARG A 56 4.64 -1.79 2.74
C ARG A 56 3.83 -0.66 3.35
N GLY A 57 2.93 -0.08 2.56
CA GLY A 57 1.85 0.77 3.05
C GLY A 57 0.63 -0.06 3.44
N ARG A 58 -0.11 0.36 4.47
CA ARG A 58 -1.42 -0.22 4.81
C ARG A 58 -2.45 0.85 5.13
N LEU A 59 -3.68 0.60 4.71
CA LEU A 59 -4.87 1.41 4.96
C LEU A 59 -6.04 0.49 5.34
N SER A 60 -7.04 1.06 6.02
CA SER A 60 -8.28 0.35 6.36
C SER A 60 -9.54 1.15 6.05
N ASP A 61 -9.45 2.45 5.81
CA ASP A 61 -10.63 3.29 5.73
C ASP A 61 -11.44 3.04 4.45
N CYS A 62 -12.72 3.41 4.52
CA CYS A 62 -13.65 3.34 3.39
C CYS A 62 -13.49 4.55 2.46
N GLY A 63 -13.92 4.40 1.21
CA GLY A 63 -13.92 5.46 0.22
C GLY A 63 -12.53 5.79 -0.34
N GLN A 64 -12.44 6.96 -0.98
CA GLN A 64 -11.25 7.41 -1.70
C GLN A 64 -10.16 7.90 -0.74
N GLN A 65 -8.93 7.42 -0.95
CA GLN A 65 -7.75 7.77 -0.15
C GLN A 65 -6.57 8.04 -1.09
N TYR A 66 -6.04 9.27 -1.07
CA TYR A 66 -4.90 9.66 -1.89
C TYR A 66 -3.60 9.18 -1.26
N LEU A 67 -2.80 8.45 -2.03
CA LEU A 67 -1.50 7.95 -1.59
C LEU A 67 -0.45 9.06 -1.56
N GLY A 68 -0.63 10.07 -2.42
CA GLY A 68 0.23 11.26 -2.51
C GLY A 68 0.31 12.07 -1.23
N ASP A 69 -0.77 12.11 -0.44
CA ASP A 69 -0.82 12.83 0.85
C ASP A 69 0.21 12.27 1.85
N TYR A 70 0.65 11.02 1.64
CA TYR A 70 1.65 10.34 2.44
C TYR A 70 3.01 10.16 1.75
N GLY A 71 3.20 10.79 0.58
CA GLY A 71 4.40 10.62 -0.24
C GLY A 71 4.50 9.24 -0.92
N TRP A 72 3.36 8.57 -1.13
CA TRP A 72 3.28 7.19 -1.64
C TRP A 72 2.73 7.06 -3.07
N ASN A 73 2.57 8.18 -3.79
CA ASN A 73 2.21 8.15 -5.21
C ASN A 73 3.21 7.35 -6.03
N ASN A 74 2.71 6.57 -6.99
CA ASN A 74 3.51 5.91 -8.02
C ASN A 74 4.56 4.94 -7.47
N ARG A 75 4.17 4.15 -6.47
CA ARG A 75 5.07 3.16 -5.83
C ARG A 75 4.49 1.74 -5.82
N VAL A 76 3.22 1.53 -6.13
CA VAL A 76 2.58 0.23 -5.91
C VAL A 76 3.00 -0.76 -7.01
N SER A 77 3.66 -1.84 -6.61
CA SER A 77 4.10 -2.94 -7.50
C SER A 77 3.45 -4.29 -7.18
N SER A 78 3.03 -4.48 -5.92
CA SER A 78 2.22 -5.63 -5.48
C SER A 78 1.25 -5.22 -4.38
N ALA A 79 0.21 -6.02 -4.15
CA ALA A 79 -0.88 -5.68 -3.23
C ALA A 79 -1.45 -6.92 -2.54
N ASP A 80 -2.04 -6.71 -1.37
CA ASP A 80 -2.78 -7.75 -0.65
C ASP A 80 -3.98 -7.14 0.06
N ASN A 81 -5.15 -7.72 -0.15
CA ASN A 81 -6.39 -7.28 0.46
C ASN A 81 -6.86 -8.30 1.49
N SER A 82 -6.64 -7.98 2.76
CA SER A 82 -7.09 -8.75 3.92
C SER A 82 -8.35 -8.14 4.57
N THR A 83 -9.11 -7.34 3.81
CA THR A 83 -10.42 -6.82 4.21
C THR A 83 -11.56 -7.71 3.71
N THR A 84 -12.81 -7.27 3.85
CA THR A 84 -14.02 -7.97 3.40
C THR A 84 -14.57 -7.44 2.07
N THR A 85 -13.91 -6.47 1.45
CA THR A 85 -14.44 -5.73 0.30
C THR A 85 -13.36 -5.42 -0.73
N PRO A 86 -13.66 -5.29 -2.04
CA PRO A 86 -12.66 -4.97 -3.04
C PRO A 86 -12.02 -3.59 -2.84
N ILE A 87 -10.78 -3.44 -3.31
CA ILE A 87 -10.05 -2.17 -3.39
C ILE A 87 -9.73 -1.87 -4.85
N SER A 88 -10.19 -0.73 -5.36
CA SER A 88 -9.79 -0.26 -6.69
C SER A 88 -8.58 0.67 -6.58
N TYR A 89 -7.62 0.49 -7.47
CA TYR A 89 -6.43 1.32 -7.60
C TYR A 89 -6.52 2.16 -8.87
N HIS A 90 -6.14 3.43 -8.75
CA HIS A 90 -6.27 4.40 -9.83
C HIS A 90 -5.03 5.28 -9.92
N ASP A 91 -4.77 5.79 -11.12
CA ASP A 91 -3.73 6.80 -11.33
C ASP A 91 -4.19 8.21 -10.93
N ILE A 92 -3.29 9.19 -11.06
CA ILE A 92 -3.57 10.59 -10.69
C ILE A 92 -4.65 11.25 -11.55
N SER A 93 -4.90 10.72 -12.76
CA SER A 93 -5.93 11.20 -13.68
C SER A 93 -7.27 10.49 -13.47
N HIS A 94 -7.41 9.71 -12.40
CA HIS A 94 -8.58 8.86 -12.09
C HIS A 94 -8.78 7.68 -13.05
N PHE A 95 -7.81 7.33 -13.89
CA PHE A 95 -7.90 6.11 -14.68
C PHE A 95 -7.81 4.89 -13.76
N TYR A 96 -8.73 3.94 -14.00
CA TYR A 96 -8.69 2.64 -13.35
C TYR A 96 -7.45 1.86 -13.77
N LEU A 97 -6.73 1.30 -12.79
CA LEU A 97 -5.57 0.45 -13.01
C LEU A 97 -5.95 -1.02 -12.82
N PHE A 98 -6.39 -1.37 -11.61
CA PHE A 98 -6.78 -2.74 -11.25
C PHE A 98 -7.63 -2.77 -9.98
N THR A 99 -8.25 -3.92 -9.73
CA THR A 99 -9.01 -4.21 -8.51
C THR A 99 -8.31 -5.32 -7.75
N ASN A 100 -8.05 -5.11 -6.46
CA ASN A 100 -7.64 -6.16 -5.56
C ASN A 100 -8.87 -6.71 -4.83
N TYR A 101 -9.37 -7.85 -5.30
CA TYR A 101 -10.50 -8.55 -4.67
C TYR A 101 -10.11 -9.14 -3.31
N ASN A 102 -11.11 -9.31 -2.45
CA ASN A 102 -10.93 -9.84 -1.11
C ASN A 102 -11.32 -11.33 -1.00
N PRO A 103 -10.66 -12.09 -0.11
CA PRO A 103 -9.25 -11.94 0.24
C PRO A 103 -8.37 -12.26 -0.97
N GLY A 104 -7.26 -11.57 -1.17
CA GLY A 104 -6.41 -11.86 -2.31
C GLY A 104 -5.10 -11.08 -2.35
N ALA A 105 -4.02 -11.79 -2.61
CA ALA A 105 -2.69 -11.23 -2.83
C ALA A 105 -2.35 -11.22 -4.34
N ILE A 106 -1.84 -10.10 -4.82
CA ILE A 106 -1.39 -9.87 -6.20
C ILE A 106 0.12 -9.62 -6.12
N ALA A 107 0.91 -10.62 -6.49
CA ALA A 107 2.38 -10.55 -6.42
C ALA A 107 3.00 -9.60 -7.46
N TYR A 108 2.28 -9.29 -8.54
CA TYR A 108 2.64 -8.25 -9.50
C TYR A 108 1.38 -7.63 -10.10
N VAL A 109 1.24 -6.30 -10.00
CA VAL A 109 0.06 -5.58 -10.50
C VAL A 109 0.04 -5.44 -12.03
N GLY A 110 1.14 -5.82 -12.70
CA GLY A 110 1.29 -5.78 -14.16
C GLY A 110 1.87 -4.46 -14.68
N ASP A 111 2.51 -4.51 -15.86
CA ASP A 111 3.24 -3.38 -16.46
C ASP A 111 2.37 -2.12 -16.62
N ALA A 112 1.08 -2.31 -16.91
CA ALA A 112 0.16 -1.21 -17.11
C ALA A 112 -0.13 -0.43 -15.81
N ALA A 113 0.01 -1.07 -14.64
CA ALA A 113 -0.32 -0.51 -13.33
C ALA A 113 0.88 -0.25 -12.41
N ASN A 114 2.02 -0.91 -12.69
CA ASN A 114 3.22 -0.83 -11.87
C ASN A 114 3.69 0.61 -11.70
N ASP A 115 3.90 1.05 -10.46
CA ASP A 115 4.34 2.41 -10.12
C ASP A 115 3.43 3.52 -10.65
N LYS A 116 2.11 3.28 -10.76
CA LYS A 116 1.15 4.29 -11.24
C LYS A 116 0.04 4.67 -10.26
N ALA A 117 -0.20 3.84 -9.24
CA ALA A 117 -1.29 4.11 -8.31
C ALA A 117 -1.04 5.42 -7.55
N ALA A 118 -2.02 6.32 -7.60
CA ALA A 118 -2.03 7.60 -6.90
C ALA A 118 -3.13 7.68 -5.83
N PHE A 119 -4.21 6.93 -6.01
CA PHE A 119 -5.23 6.76 -4.98
C PHE A 119 -5.86 5.37 -5.02
N VAL A 120 -6.52 5.04 -3.92
CA VAL A 120 -7.28 3.81 -3.74
C VAL A 120 -8.71 4.13 -3.36
N TYR A 121 -9.64 3.25 -3.72
CA TYR A 121 -11.03 3.32 -3.29
C TYR A 121 -11.45 1.99 -2.68
N ARG A 122 -11.85 1.99 -1.41
CA ARG A 122 -12.44 0.83 -0.74
C ARG A 122 -13.96 0.90 -0.79
N TYR A 123 -14.61 -0.12 -1.36
CA TYR A 123 -16.07 -0.24 -1.39
C TYR A 123 -16.60 -0.73 -0.05
N CYS A 124 -16.99 0.20 0.81
CA CYS A 124 -17.89 -0.07 1.92
C CYS A 124 -19.29 0.44 1.53
#